data_AF-X0T2S0-F1
#
_entry.id   AF-X0T2S0-F1
#
_cell.length_a   1.000
_cell.length_b   1.000
_cell.length_c   1.000
_cell.angle_alpha   90.00
_cell.angle_beta   90.00
_cell.angle_gamma   90.00
#
_symmetry.space_group_name_H-M   'P 1'
#
loop_
_entity.id
_entity.type
_entity.pdbx_description
1 polymer ?
#
loop_
_entity_poly.entity_id
_entity_poly.type
_entity_poly.pdbx_seq_one_letter_code
_entity_poly.pdbx_strand_id
1 'polypeptide(L)'
;MNFKLSPSELTFLYDGCKRCFYLKKVNNIAQPSMPFPAIFSKIAGLLKNHYDGKRTEELHPDLPEGTVKYGEKWVESKNIQLPGHDNTCFIKGRFDVVIEFDNGTFGVIDYKTGNPENKYNDL
;
A
#
# COMPACT_ATOMS: atom_id res chain seq x y z
N MET A 1 21.93 3.14 -12.35
CA MET A 1 21.17 3.95 -11.36
C MET A 1 20.29 3.03 -10.52
N ASN A 2 19.92 3.45 -9.30
CA ASN A 2 19.01 2.67 -8.44
C ASN A 2 17.72 3.45 -8.16
N PHE A 3 16.58 2.92 -8.60
CA PHE A 3 15.30 3.64 -8.56
C PHE A 3 14.41 3.19 -7.39
N LYS A 4 13.96 4.14 -6.57
CA LYS A 4 12.92 3.91 -5.56
C LYS A 4 11.53 3.96 -6.22
N LEU A 5 10.77 2.87 -6.10
CA LEU A 5 9.40 2.75 -6.61
C LEU A 5 8.43 2.65 -5.42
N SER A 6 7.38 3.47 -5.38
CA SER A 6 6.29 3.25 -4.41
C SER A 6 5.20 2.36 -5.04
N PRO A 7 4.51 1.52 -4.26
CA PRO A 7 3.37 0.73 -4.75
C PRO A 7 2.26 1.61 -5.36
N SER A 8 1.96 2.75 -4.72
CA SER A 8 0.93 3.67 -5.19
C SER A 8 1.27 4.31 -6.54
N GLU A 9 2.53 4.66 -6.79
CA GLU A 9 2.95 5.21 -8.09
C GLU A 9 2.95 4.14 -9.18
N LEU A 10 3.31 2.89 -8.84
CA LEU A 10 3.22 1.77 -9.79
C LEU A 10 1.78 1.47 -10.20
N THR A 11 0.80 1.75 -9.34
CA THR A 11 -0.62 1.60 -9.69
C THR A 11 -1.11 2.87 -10.39
N PHE A 12 -1.24 3.99 -9.66
CA PHE A 12 -1.95 5.16 -10.16
C PHE A 12 -1.18 5.96 -11.23
N LEU A 13 0.13 6.14 -11.05
CA LEU A 13 0.92 6.99 -11.97
C LEU A 13 1.34 6.22 -13.22
N TYR A 14 1.80 4.98 -13.08
CA TYR A 14 2.22 4.16 -14.21
C TYR A 14 1.03 3.78 -15.10
N ASP A 15 -0.08 3.30 -14.52
CA ASP A 15 -1.27 2.93 -15.30
C ASP A 15 -1.92 4.15 -15.96
N GLY A 16 -1.94 5.30 -15.27
CA GLY A 16 -2.50 6.53 -15.81
C GLY A 16 -1.62 7.20 -16.88
N CYS A 17 -0.30 7.25 -16.71
CA CYS A 17 0.62 7.88 -17.67
C CYS A 17 2.07 7.35 -17.54
N LYS A 18 2.44 6.37 -18.37
CA LYS A 18 3.80 5.80 -18.41
C LYS A 18 4.91 6.83 -18.66
N ARG A 19 4.67 7.82 -19.53
CA ARG A 19 5.62 8.92 -19.77
C ARG A 19 5.83 9.75 -18.51
N CYS A 20 4.76 10.07 -17.79
CA CYS A 20 4.79 10.85 -16.57
C CYS A 20 5.50 10.08 -15.45
N PHE A 21 5.26 8.77 -15.35
CA PHE A 21 6.01 7.88 -14.47
C PHE A 21 7.52 7.92 -14.77
N TYR A 22 7.93 7.77 -16.04
CA TYR A 22 9.33 7.84 -16.44
C TYR A 22 9.95 9.20 -16.11
N LEU A 23 9.27 10.30 -16.48
CA LEU A 23 9.72 11.66 -16.19
C LEU A 23 9.92 11.88 -14.69
N LYS A 24 9.02 11.38 -13.86
CA LYS A 24 9.14 11.47 -12.40
C LYS A 24 10.31 10.64 -11.87
N LYS A 25 10.49 9.40 -12.35
CA LYS A 25 11.48 8.46 -11.80
C LYS A 25 12.90 8.66 -12.30
N VAL A 26 13.06 9.04 -13.56
CA VAL A 26 14.37 9.18 -14.20
C VAL A 26 14.80 10.65 -14.25
N ASN A 27 13.87 11.55 -14.57
CA ASN A 27 14.19 12.97 -14.77
C ASN A 27 13.79 13.86 -13.57
N ASN A 28 13.22 13.28 -12.50
CA ASN A 28 12.72 14.00 -11.32
C ASN A 28 11.70 15.11 -11.65
N ILE A 29 10.91 14.93 -12.72
CA ILE A 29 9.86 15.87 -13.14
C ILE A 29 8.50 15.28 -12.74
N ALA A 30 7.91 15.83 -11.68
CA ALA A 30 6.59 15.41 -11.19
C ALA A 30 5.44 16.14 -11.90
N GLN A 31 4.28 15.50 -11.95
CA GLN A 31 3.03 16.17 -12.32
C GLN A 31 2.62 17.19 -11.25
N PRO A 32 1.85 18.23 -11.59
CA PRO A 32 1.22 19.10 -10.61
C PRO A 32 0.40 18.29 -9.61
N SER A 33 0.59 18.54 -8.32
CA SER A 33 -0.15 17.87 -7.25
C SER A 33 -1.43 18.64 -6.90
N MET A 34 -2.56 17.94 -6.80
CA MET A 34 -3.78 18.47 -6.19
C MET A 34 -3.76 18.25 -4.67
N PRO A 35 -4.30 19.18 -3.86
CA PRO A 35 -4.43 18.96 -2.43
C PRO A 35 -5.33 17.75 -2.15
N PHE A 36 -4.85 16.83 -1.31
CA PHE A 36 -5.62 15.65 -0.92
C PHE A 36 -6.54 15.99 0.27
N PRO A 37 -7.85 15.64 0.21
CA PRO A 37 -8.77 15.96 1.30
C PRO A 37 -8.36 15.34 2.64
N ALA A 38 -8.21 16.17 3.68
CA ALA A 38 -7.73 15.74 5.00
C ALA A 38 -8.63 14.70 5.70
N ILE A 39 -9.92 14.65 5.33
CA ILE A 39 -10.89 13.70 5.87
C ILE A 39 -10.46 12.25 5.66
N PHE A 40 -9.85 11.92 4.51
CA PHE A 40 -9.39 10.56 4.21
C PHE A 40 -8.28 10.13 5.16
N SER A 41 -7.31 11.00 5.41
CA SER A 41 -6.25 10.75 6.39
C SER A 41 -6.80 10.59 7.81
N LYS A 42 -7.85 11.36 8.16
CA LYS A 42 -8.50 11.26 9.47
C LYS A 42 -9.23 9.93 9.65
N ILE A 43 -10.00 9.50 8.65
CA ILE A 43 -10.71 8.21 8.66
C ILE A 43 -9.71 7.06 8.74
N ALA A 44 -8.66 7.08 7.91
CA ALA A 44 -7.62 6.07 7.93
C ALA A 44 -6.94 5.97 9.31
N GLY A 45 -6.63 7.10 9.95
CA GLY A 45 -6.07 7.12 11.31
C GLY A 45 -7.00 6.53 12.37
N LEU A 46 -8.30 6.81 12.28
CA LEU A 46 -9.29 6.25 13.22
C LEU A 46 -9.43 4.73 13.08
N LEU A 47 -9.51 4.21 11.85
CA LEU A 47 -9.58 2.77 11.59
C LEU A 47 -8.35 2.04 12.14
N LYS A 48 -7.16 2.60 11.89
CA LYS A 48 -5.90 2.03 12.39
C LYS A 48 -5.87 1.96 13.91
N ASN A 49 -6.17 3.06 14.59
CA ASN A 49 -6.18 3.11 16.05
C ASN A 49 -7.24 2.20 16.65
N HIS A 50 -8.39 2.05 15.99
CA HIS A 50 -9.46 1.19 16.48
C HIS A 50 -9.08 -0.29 16.43
N TYR A 51 -8.42 -0.72 15.35
CA TYR A 51 -8.09 -2.13 15.12
C TYR A 51 -6.71 -2.56 15.62
N ASP A 52 -5.86 -1.63 16.07
CA ASP A 52 -4.54 -1.96 16.60
C ASP A 52 -4.63 -2.94 17.78
N GLY A 53 -3.90 -4.06 17.69
CA GLY A 53 -3.89 -5.11 18.70
C GLY A 53 -5.15 -5.97 18.78
N LYS A 54 -6.18 -5.70 17.97
CA LYS A 54 -7.40 -6.50 17.94
C LYS A 54 -7.21 -7.81 17.19
N ARG A 55 -8.09 -8.77 17.49
CA ARG A 55 -8.18 -10.03 16.76
C ARG A 55 -8.85 -9.84 15.40
N THR A 56 -8.51 -10.69 14.44
CA THR A 56 -9.05 -10.62 13.07
C THR A 56 -10.56 -10.82 13.01
N GLU A 57 -11.15 -11.56 13.95
CA GLU A 57 -12.60 -11.77 13.99
C GLU A 57 -13.37 -10.48 14.35
N GLU A 58 -12.70 -9.49 14.97
CA GLU A 58 -13.26 -8.14 15.16
C GLU A 58 -13.26 -7.30 13.88
N LEU A 59 -12.41 -7.62 12.90
CA LEU A 59 -12.41 -6.99 11.58
C LEU A 59 -13.47 -7.63 10.70
N HIS A 60 -13.44 -8.97 10.59
CA HIS A 60 -14.42 -9.75 9.85
C HIS A 60 -14.36 -11.23 10.28
N PRO A 61 -15.50 -11.90 10.51
CA PRO A 61 -15.53 -13.28 11.01
C PRO A 61 -14.88 -14.31 10.06
N ASP A 62 -14.86 -14.04 8.76
CA ASP A 62 -14.28 -14.95 7.76
C ASP A 62 -12.76 -14.80 7.57
N LEU A 63 -12.11 -13.87 8.28
CA LEU A 63 -10.65 -13.74 8.22
C LEU A 63 -9.98 -14.87 9.03
N PRO A 64 -8.83 -15.39 8.58
CA PRO A 64 -8.06 -16.33 9.37
C PRO A 64 -7.69 -15.76 10.75
N GLU A 65 -7.65 -16.62 11.76
CA GLU A 65 -7.32 -16.25 13.14
C GLU A 65 -5.94 -15.59 13.23
N GLY A 66 -5.89 -14.40 13.82
CA GLY A 66 -4.68 -13.61 13.95
C GLY A 66 -4.88 -12.31 14.72
N THR A 67 -3.80 -11.54 14.83
CA THR A 67 -3.81 -10.24 15.53
C THR A 67 -3.32 -9.15 14.59
N VAL A 68 -4.01 -8.00 14.56
CA VAL A 68 -3.49 -6.78 13.93
C VAL A 68 -2.26 -6.32 14.70
N LYS A 69 -1.07 -6.61 14.17
CA LYS A 69 0.17 -6.54 14.93
C LYS A 69 0.98 -5.28 14.66
N TYR A 70 0.94 -4.77 13.43
CA TYR A 70 1.70 -3.59 13.04
C TYR A 70 0.81 -2.60 12.31
N GLY A 71 0.84 -1.34 12.74
CA GLY A 71 0.27 -0.21 12.01
C GLY A 71 1.35 0.68 11.40
N GLU A 72 1.10 1.15 10.18
CA GLU A 72 1.81 2.25 9.52
C GLU A 72 3.35 2.21 9.45
N LYS A 73 3.95 1.02 9.37
CA LYS A 73 5.41 0.91 9.21
C LYS A 73 5.83 0.98 7.74
N TRP A 74 7.08 1.37 7.53
CA TRP A 74 7.72 1.31 6.23
C TRP A 74 8.26 -0.09 5.97
N VAL A 75 8.05 -0.59 4.76
CA VAL A 75 8.65 -1.83 4.26
C VAL A 75 9.41 -1.51 2.98
N GLU A 76 10.54 -2.19 2.82
CA GLU A 76 11.41 -2.07 1.67
C GLU A 76 11.73 -3.48 1.15
N SER A 77 11.63 -3.67 -0.16
CA SER A 77 12.05 -4.90 -0.79
C SER A 77 13.57 -5.01 -0.80
N LYS A 78 14.08 -6.22 -1.03
CA LYS A 78 15.46 -6.36 -1.52
C LYS A 78 15.60 -5.61 -2.85
N ASN A 79 16.83 -5.25 -3.19
CA ASN A 79 17.11 -4.63 -4.48
C ASN A 79 16.76 -5.61 -5.62
N ILE A 80 16.12 -5.09 -6.66
CA ILE A 80 15.65 -5.81 -7.83
C ILE A 80 16.58 -5.48 -8.99
N GLN A 81 17.20 -6.51 -9.55
CA GLN A 81 18.07 -6.43 -10.72
C GLN A 81 17.44 -7.27 -11.84
N LEU A 82 17.15 -6.65 -12.99
CA LEU A 82 16.60 -7.34 -14.15
C LEU A 82 17.74 -7.80 -15.08
N PRO A 83 17.67 -9.00 -15.67
CA PRO A 83 18.66 -9.46 -16.64
C PRO A 83 18.78 -8.51 -17.84
N GLY A 84 20.01 -8.15 -18.24
CA GLY A 84 20.25 -7.28 -19.39
C GLY A 84 20.03 -5.77 -19.16
N HIS A 85 19.88 -5.33 -17.90
CA HIS A 85 19.71 -3.91 -17.56
C HIS A 85 20.77 -3.45 -16.54
N ASP A 86 21.42 -2.31 -16.79
CA ASP A 86 22.41 -1.74 -15.84
C ASP A 86 21.76 -1.02 -14.65
N ASN A 87 20.46 -0.77 -14.72
CA ASN A 87 19.71 -0.09 -13.67
C ASN A 87 19.03 -1.10 -12.74
N THR A 88 19.04 -0.79 -11.44
CA THR A 88 18.31 -1.52 -10.41
C THR A 88 17.12 -0.71 -9.92
N CYS A 89 16.21 -1.36 -9.21
CA CYS A 89 15.14 -0.68 -8.48
C CYS A 89 14.81 -1.41 -7.18
N PHE A 90 14.09 -0.73 -6.30
CA PHE A 90 13.54 -1.32 -5.10
C PHE A 90 12.16 -0.74 -4.81
N ILE A 91 11.30 -1.54 -4.19
CA ILE A 91 9.96 -1.13 -3.82
C ILE A 91 9.99 -0.70 -2.35
N LYS A 92 9.56 0.53 -2.08
CA LYS A 92 9.44 1.05 -0.71
C LYS A 92 8.10 1.72 -0.53
N GLY A 93 7.36 1.28 0.47
CA GLY A 93 6.02 1.78 0.78
C GLY A 93 5.71 1.73 2.27
N ARG A 94 4.59 2.33 2.63
CA ARG A 94 3.99 2.28 3.97
C ARG A 94 2.68 1.52 3.85
N PHE A 95 2.49 0.48 4.63
CA PHE A 95 1.21 -0.23 4.70
C PHE A 95 0.28 0.46 5.70
N ASP A 96 -1.02 0.16 5.65
CA ASP A 96 -1.94 0.60 6.70
C ASP A 96 -1.81 -0.27 7.94
N VAL A 97 -2.11 -1.57 7.82
CA VAL A 97 -1.86 -2.55 8.89
C VAL A 97 -1.35 -3.90 8.37
N VAL A 98 -0.70 -4.65 9.26
CA VAL A 98 -0.28 -6.04 9.03
C VAL A 98 -0.85 -6.91 10.15
N ILE A 99 -1.45 -8.02 9.75
CA ILE A 99 -1.87 -9.10 10.64
C ILE A 99 -0.72 -10.09 10.78
N GLU A 100 -0.45 -10.53 12.01
CA GLU A 100 0.28 -11.75 12.31
C GLU A 100 -0.75 -12.84 12.60
N PHE A 101 -0.86 -13.83 11.72
CA PHE A 101 -1.78 -14.96 11.90
C PHE A 101 -1.20 -15.94 12.91
N ASP A 102 -2.07 -16.70 13.57
CA ASP A 102 -1.65 -17.62 14.64
C ASP A 102 -0.80 -18.79 14.11
N ASN A 103 -0.85 -19.05 12.80
CA ASN A 103 0.02 -20.01 12.11
C ASN A 103 1.42 -19.45 11.76
N GLY A 104 1.74 -18.22 12.17
CA GLY A 104 3.02 -17.54 11.93
C GLY A 104 3.16 -16.88 10.55
N THR A 105 2.12 -16.91 9.71
CA THR A 105 2.08 -16.17 8.45
C THR A 105 1.58 -14.73 8.65
N PHE A 106 1.68 -13.89 7.61
CA PHE A 106 1.30 -12.48 7.69
C PHE A 106 0.28 -12.09 6.61
N GLY A 107 -0.66 -11.22 6.97
CA GLY A 107 -1.60 -10.59 6.06
C GLY A 107 -1.37 -9.08 6.01
N VAL A 108 -1.57 -8.45 4.85
CA VAL A 108 -1.51 -6.98 4.71
C VAL A 108 -2.91 -6.47 4.40
N ILE A 109 -3.38 -5.48 5.16
CA ILE A 109 -4.67 -4.83 4.92
C ILE A 109 -4.41 -3.36 4.59
N ASP A 110 -5.10 -2.89 3.55
CA ASP A 110 -5.12 -1.51 3.10
C ASP A 110 -6.54 -0.97 3.26
N TYR A 111 -6.74 0.01 4.14
CA TYR A 111 -8.06 0.54 4.41
C TYR A 111 -8.47 1.47 3.28
N LYS A 112 -9.62 1.19 2.67
CA LYS A 112 -10.19 2.02 1.61
C LYS A 112 -11.41 2.78 2.11
N THR A 113 -11.42 4.08 1.84
CA THR A 113 -12.61 4.92 1.97
C THR A 113 -13.07 5.32 0.58
N GLY A 114 -14.23 4.82 0.17
CA GLY A 114 -14.77 5.06 -1.16
C GLY A 114 -16.09 4.32 -1.34
N ASN A 115 -16.70 4.49 -2.52
CA ASN A 115 -17.84 3.68 -2.90
C ASN A 115 -17.34 2.28 -3.27
N PRO A 116 -17.82 1.19 -2.65
CA PRO A 116 -17.48 -0.16 -3.10
C PRO A 116 -17.87 -0.29 -4.58
N GLU A 117 -16.95 -0.73 -5.42
CA GLU A 117 -17.31 -1.10 -6.78
C GLU A 117 -18.31 -2.27 -6.69
N ASN A 118 -19.47 -2.15 -7.35
CA ASN A 118 -20.57 -3.13 -7.27
C ASN A 118 -20.16 -4.58 -7.57
N LYS A 119 -18.99 -4.79 -8.17
CA LYS A 119 -18.41 -6.10 -8.46
C LYS A 119 -18.00 -6.93 -7.23
N TYR A 120 -18.04 -6.34 -6.03
CA TYR A 120 -17.70 -7.02 -4.77
C TYR A 120 -18.91 -7.20 -3.83
N ASN A 121 -20.12 -6.85 -4.25
CA ASN A 121 -21.31 -6.93 -3.39
C ASN A 121 -21.84 -8.37 -3.20
N ASP A 122 -21.38 -9.31 -4.03
CA ASP A 122 -21.80 -10.72 -4.01
C ASP A 122 -20.72 -11.67 -3.41
N LEU A 123 -19.67 -11.11 -2.80
CA LEU A 123 -18.68 -11.85 -1.99
C LEU A 123 -19.06 -11.75 -0.52
#